data_AF-A0A3N5R1X2-F1
#
_entry.id   AF-A0A3N5R1X2-F1
#
_cell.length_a   1.000
_cell.length_b   1.000
_cell.length_c   1.000
_cell.angle_alpha   90.00
_cell.angle_beta   90.00
_cell.angle_gamma   90.00
#
_symmetry.space_group_name_H-M   'P 1'
#
loop_
_entity.id
_entity.type
_entity.pdbx_description
1 polymer ?
#
loop_
_entity_poly.entity_id
_entity_poly.type
_entity_poly.pdbx_seq_one_letter_code
_entity_poly.pdbx_strand_id
1 'polypeptide(L)'
;WNEKVNMVSRPDMAHFWERHIIHSLMLLKYVDFKQKARVLDIGTGGGLPGLPIKIARPDLKMTLVDSIAKKMKMTVMFAEHTGLKDIVCLTARVEELIDKPNYQRHFDVIISRAVARIGVLVEWSRPLLAPNGSYAFLKGGDLTEEIAEARTQHPGLVVTETPISCFGIPSFTTDEKKIITCRFS
;
A
#
# COMPACT_ATOMS: atom_id res chain seq x y z
N TRP A 1 20.72 -1.06 7.33
CA TRP A 1 20.31 -0.23 6.16
C TRP A 1 19.58 1.06 6.53
N ASN A 2 18.69 1.06 7.53
CA ASN A 2 17.91 2.25 7.86
C ASN A 2 18.76 3.48 8.20
N GLU A 3 19.88 3.30 8.91
CA GLU A 3 20.86 4.37 9.22
C GLU A 3 21.44 5.07 7.99
N LYS A 4 21.48 4.39 6.83
CA LYS A 4 22.08 4.89 5.59
C LYS A 4 21.06 5.51 4.63
N VAL A 5 19.83 4.98 4.60
CA VAL A 5 18.84 5.31 3.54
C VAL A 5 17.55 5.94 4.08
N ASN A 6 17.32 5.94 5.40
CA ASN A 6 16.10 6.44 6.05
C ASN A 6 14.83 5.87 5.41
N MET A 7 14.64 4.55 5.51
CA MET A 7 13.47 3.84 4.99
C MET A 7 12.27 3.94 5.94
N VAL A 8 12.53 3.96 7.24
CA VAL A 8 11.58 4.14 8.34
C VAL A 8 12.12 5.23 9.26
N SER A 9 11.22 6.01 9.88
CA SER A 9 11.61 7.06 10.82
C SER A 9 12.41 6.44 11.99
N ARG A 10 13.44 7.15 12.49
CA ARG A 10 14.28 6.63 13.57
C ARG A 10 13.49 6.34 14.87
N PRO A 11 12.54 7.19 15.30
CA PRO A 11 11.71 6.88 16.47
C PRO A 11 10.87 5.61 16.31
N ASP A 12 10.40 5.33 15.09
CA ASP A 12 9.56 4.15 14.85
C ASP A 12 10.34 2.84 14.82
N MET A 13 11.67 2.87 14.70
CA MET A 13 12.49 1.65 14.69
C MET A 13 12.37 0.84 15.98
N ALA A 14 12.18 1.49 17.13
CA ALA A 14 11.96 0.81 18.41
C ALA A 14 10.68 -0.04 18.41
N HIS A 15 9.69 0.34 17.60
CA HIS A 15 8.38 -0.32 17.48
C HIS A 15 8.18 -0.88 16.06
N PHE A 16 9.26 -1.23 15.37
CA PHE A 16 9.22 -1.60 13.95
C PHE A 16 8.25 -2.75 13.67
N TRP A 17 8.27 -3.80 14.49
CA TRP A 17 7.39 -4.96 14.33
C TRP A 17 5.91 -4.56 14.37
N GLU A 18 5.50 -3.80 15.36
CA GLU A 18 4.10 -3.41 15.54
C GLU A 18 3.65 -2.38 14.50
N ARG A 19 4.40 -1.26 14.40
CA ARG A 19 4.02 -0.11 13.57
C ARG A 19 4.21 -0.33 12.08
N HIS A 20 5.06 -1.29 11.70
CA HIS A 20 5.39 -1.56 10.29
C HIS A 20 4.99 -2.95 9.85
N ILE A 21 5.49 -4.01 10.48
CA ILE A 21 5.24 -5.36 9.99
C ILE A 21 3.79 -5.77 10.23
N ILE A 22 3.33 -5.74 11.48
CA ILE A 22 1.96 -6.13 11.84
C ILE A 22 0.96 -5.19 11.18
N HIS A 23 1.21 -3.88 11.18
CA HIS A 23 0.35 -2.93 10.49
C HIS A 23 0.21 -3.22 8.99
N SER A 24 1.29 -3.64 8.31
CA SER A 24 1.23 -4.07 6.91
C SER A 24 0.36 -5.33 6.74
N LEU A 25 0.52 -6.30 7.64
CA LEU A 25 -0.22 -7.56 7.60
C LEU A 25 -1.71 -7.40 7.92
N MET A 26 -2.14 -6.31 8.59
CA MET A 26 -3.56 -6.06 8.85
C MET A 26 -4.39 -5.98 7.56
N LEU A 27 -3.81 -5.59 6.42
CA LEU A 27 -4.50 -5.65 5.13
C LEU A 27 -5.02 -7.05 4.82
N LEU A 28 -4.27 -8.11 5.16
CA LEU A 28 -4.69 -9.50 4.90
C LEU A 28 -5.91 -9.94 5.72
N LYS A 29 -6.20 -9.25 6.84
CA LYS A 29 -7.37 -9.55 7.68
C LYS A 29 -8.64 -8.86 7.17
N TYR A 30 -8.50 -7.65 6.61
CA TYR A 30 -9.64 -6.79 6.31
C TYR A 30 -9.91 -6.61 4.82
N VAL A 31 -8.99 -7.03 3.95
CA VAL A 31 -9.11 -6.90 2.49
C VAL A 31 -9.09 -8.29 1.87
N ASP A 32 -10.07 -8.55 1.00
CA ASP A 32 -10.15 -9.80 0.26
C ASP A 32 -9.19 -9.79 -0.94
N PHE A 33 -7.99 -10.35 -0.73
CA PHE A 33 -7.05 -10.62 -1.81
C PHE A 33 -7.35 -11.97 -2.44
N LYS A 34 -8.01 -11.94 -3.61
CA LYS A 34 -8.24 -13.13 -4.44
C LYS A 34 -6.94 -13.89 -4.71
N GLN A 35 -7.05 -15.20 -4.95
CA GLN A 35 -5.89 -16.03 -5.26
C GLN A 35 -5.17 -15.49 -6.51
N LYS A 36 -3.84 -15.35 -6.43
CA LYS A 36 -3.00 -14.80 -7.51
C LYS A 36 -3.36 -13.38 -7.96
N ALA A 37 -4.05 -12.60 -7.11
CA ALA A 37 -4.37 -11.20 -7.41
C ALA A 37 -3.09 -10.39 -7.71
N ARG A 38 -3.23 -9.46 -8.65
CA ARG A 38 -2.20 -8.50 -9.04
C ARG A 38 -2.33 -7.27 -8.16
N VAL A 39 -1.30 -7.00 -7.37
CA VAL A 39 -1.32 -5.96 -6.36
C VAL A 39 -0.23 -4.93 -6.65
N LEU A 40 -0.61 -3.65 -6.66
CA LEU A 40 0.32 -2.53 -6.76
C LEU A 40 0.49 -1.88 -5.38
N ASP A 41 1.73 -1.77 -4.90
CA ASP A 41 2.08 -1.00 -3.69
C ASP A 41 2.71 0.34 -4.09
N ILE A 42 1.93 1.42 -3.97
CA ILE A 42 2.37 2.78 -4.29
C ILE A 42 3.14 3.37 -3.11
N GLY A 43 4.35 3.84 -3.39
CA GLY A 43 5.25 4.45 -2.42
C GLY A 43 5.77 3.43 -1.40
N THR A 44 6.12 2.24 -1.89
CA THR A 44 6.52 1.09 -1.08
C THR A 44 7.71 1.40 -0.15
N GLY A 45 8.53 2.41 -0.45
CA GLY A 45 9.67 2.81 0.36
C GLY A 45 10.64 1.65 0.56
N GLY A 46 10.75 1.17 1.80
CA GLY A 46 11.54 -0.01 2.18
C GLY A 46 10.81 -1.35 1.98
N GLY A 47 9.81 -1.41 1.09
CA GLY A 47 9.02 -2.60 0.80
C GLY A 47 7.80 -2.78 1.71
N LEU A 48 7.22 -1.69 2.23
CA LEU A 48 6.14 -1.72 3.20
C LEU A 48 4.92 -0.94 2.66
N PRO A 49 3.72 -1.55 2.59
CA PRO A 49 3.35 -2.86 3.15
C PRO A 49 3.61 -4.08 2.24
N GLY A 50 4.09 -3.90 1.02
CA GLY A 50 4.10 -4.94 0.00
C GLY A 50 4.89 -6.22 0.32
N LEU A 51 6.13 -6.11 0.84
CA LEU A 51 6.95 -7.29 1.13
C LEU A 51 6.40 -8.15 2.28
N PRO A 52 5.99 -7.59 3.45
CA PRO A 52 5.32 -8.39 4.48
C PRO A 52 4.10 -9.16 3.94
N ILE A 53 3.26 -8.49 3.14
CA ILE A 53 2.09 -9.11 2.52
C ILE A 53 2.51 -10.24 1.59
N LYS A 54 3.51 -10.02 0.75
CA LYS A 54 4.02 -11.03 -0.19
C LYS A 54 4.60 -12.26 0.53
N ILE A 55 5.30 -12.06 1.63
CA ILE A 55 5.85 -13.16 2.44
C ILE A 55 4.71 -14.00 3.03
N ALA A 56 3.66 -13.36 3.54
CA ALA A 56 2.50 -14.05 4.10
C ALA A 56 1.54 -14.64 3.04
N ARG A 57 1.53 -14.08 1.83
CA ARG A 57 0.75 -14.54 0.67
C ARG A 57 1.63 -14.69 -0.57
N PRO A 58 2.44 -15.77 -0.65
CA PRO A 58 3.36 -16.00 -1.76
C PRO A 58 2.68 -16.11 -3.13
N ASP A 59 1.37 -16.38 -3.19
CA ASP A 59 0.61 -16.50 -4.43
C ASP A 59 0.34 -15.15 -5.11
N LEU A 60 0.38 -14.02 -4.39
CA LEU A 60 0.07 -12.69 -4.96
C LEU A 60 1.15 -12.21 -5.94
N LYS A 61 0.74 -11.53 -7.00
CA LYS A 61 1.67 -10.91 -7.95
C LYS A 61 1.87 -9.46 -7.56
N MET A 62 3.03 -9.13 -7.01
CA MET A 62 3.29 -7.82 -6.42
C MET A 62 4.08 -6.94 -7.38
N THR A 63 3.60 -5.72 -7.61
CA THR A 63 4.38 -4.63 -8.17
C THR A 63 4.60 -3.58 -7.08
N LEU A 64 5.85 -3.29 -6.77
CA LEU A 64 6.27 -2.34 -5.74
C LEU A 64 6.86 -1.12 -6.43
N VAL A 65 6.31 0.07 -6.23
CA VAL A 65 6.76 1.31 -6.90
C VAL A 65 7.13 2.39 -5.89
N ASP A 66 8.25 3.07 -6.14
CA ASP A 66 8.68 4.26 -5.40
C ASP A 66 9.55 5.14 -6.29
N SER A 67 9.37 6.46 -6.20
CA SER A 67 10.15 7.43 -6.98
C SER A 67 11.59 7.61 -6.48
N ILE A 68 11.92 7.15 -5.27
CA ILE A 68 13.21 7.34 -4.62
C ILE A 68 14.11 6.13 -4.91
N ALA A 69 14.99 6.28 -5.91
CA ALA A 69 15.92 5.24 -6.37
C ALA A 69 16.73 4.55 -5.25
N LYS A 70 17.24 5.32 -4.27
CA LYS A 70 18.00 4.75 -3.15
C LYS A 70 17.18 3.82 -2.26
N LYS A 71 15.88 4.11 -2.07
CA LYS A 71 14.96 3.24 -1.31
C LYS A 71 14.62 2.01 -2.14
N MET A 72 14.32 2.22 -3.43
CA MET A 72 13.99 1.12 -4.33
C MET A 72 15.13 0.11 -4.47
N LYS A 73 16.39 0.56 -4.54
CA LYS A 73 17.56 -0.35 -4.52
C LYS A 73 17.57 -1.27 -3.29
N MET A 74 17.13 -0.76 -2.14
CA MET A 74 17.00 -1.59 -0.93
C MET A 74 15.87 -2.59 -1.04
N THR A 75 14.71 -2.16 -1.53
CA THR A 75 13.53 -3.00 -1.73
C THR A 75 13.78 -4.12 -2.73
N VAL A 76 14.52 -3.86 -3.82
CA VAL A 76 14.99 -4.88 -4.77
C VAL A 76 15.82 -5.95 -4.04
N MET A 77 16.85 -5.53 -3.29
CA MET A 77 17.69 -6.47 -2.55
C MET A 77 16.90 -7.27 -1.51
N PHE A 78 15.95 -6.64 -0.81
CA PHE A 78 15.08 -7.36 0.13
C PHE A 78 14.19 -8.37 -0.58
N ALA A 79 13.56 -7.98 -1.70
CA ALA A 79 12.73 -8.87 -2.51
C ALA A 79 13.52 -10.09 -3.00
N GLU A 80 14.71 -9.88 -3.55
CA GLU A 80 15.62 -10.94 -4.00
C GLU A 80 15.99 -11.89 -2.84
N HIS A 81 16.29 -11.34 -1.67
CA HIS A 81 16.66 -12.13 -0.48
C HIS A 81 15.54 -13.04 0.02
N THR A 82 14.27 -12.72 -0.27
CA THR A 82 13.14 -13.61 0.09
C THR A 82 13.10 -14.90 -0.73
N GLY A 83 13.74 -14.92 -1.92
CA GLY A 83 13.62 -16.04 -2.87
C GLY A 83 12.22 -16.21 -3.48
N LEU A 84 11.29 -15.30 -3.22
CA LEU A 84 9.92 -15.36 -3.73
C LEU A 84 9.84 -14.87 -5.19
N LYS A 85 8.96 -15.49 -5.96
CA LYS A 85 8.68 -15.12 -7.36
C LYS A 85 7.57 -14.07 -7.45
N ASP A 86 7.36 -13.52 -8.64
CA ASP A 86 6.27 -12.58 -8.92
C ASP A 86 6.32 -11.31 -8.06
N ILE A 87 7.52 -10.75 -7.91
CA ILE A 87 7.75 -9.42 -7.34
C ILE A 87 8.44 -8.57 -8.41
N VAL A 88 7.82 -7.45 -8.77
CA VAL A 88 8.39 -6.45 -9.68
C VAL A 88 8.64 -5.18 -8.89
N CYS A 89 9.88 -4.68 -8.91
CA CYS A 89 10.27 -3.46 -8.20
C CYS A 89 10.58 -2.36 -9.22
N LEU A 90 9.90 -1.22 -9.13
CA LEU A 90 10.01 -0.13 -10.11
C LEU A 90 10.44 1.18 -9.44
N THR A 91 11.52 1.77 -9.94
CA THR A 91 11.88 3.15 -9.59
C THR A 91 11.17 4.09 -10.57
N ALA A 92 10.03 4.63 -10.17
CA ALA A 92 9.21 5.51 -11.00
C ALA A 92 8.20 6.30 -10.15
N ARG A 93 7.67 7.39 -10.68
CA ARG A 93 6.36 7.89 -10.26
C ARG A 93 5.28 6.92 -10.72
N VAL A 94 4.19 6.80 -9.97
CA VAL A 94 3.13 5.84 -10.33
C VAL A 94 2.41 6.28 -11.61
N GLU A 95 2.36 7.58 -11.86
CA GLU A 95 1.78 8.21 -13.04
C GLU A 95 2.50 7.77 -14.32
N GLU A 96 3.81 7.53 -14.26
CA GLU A 96 4.61 7.01 -15.39
C GLU A 96 4.25 5.56 -15.78
N LEU A 97 3.51 4.83 -14.95
CA LEU A 97 3.02 3.50 -15.31
C LEU A 97 1.78 3.59 -16.22
N ILE A 98 1.08 4.72 -16.28
CA ILE A 98 -0.15 4.89 -17.08
C ILE A 98 0.16 4.77 -18.57
N ASP A 99 1.31 5.28 -19.00
CA ASP A 99 1.76 5.25 -20.39
C ASP A 99 2.29 3.87 -20.82
N LYS A 100 2.40 2.92 -19.88
CA LYS A 100 2.92 1.58 -20.14
C LYS A 100 1.77 0.61 -20.40
N PRO A 101 1.62 0.08 -21.63
CA PRO A 101 0.45 -0.74 -21.99
C PRO A 101 0.21 -1.96 -21.08
N ASN A 102 1.28 -2.52 -20.51
CA ASN A 102 1.21 -3.69 -19.62
C ASN A 102 0.64 -3.39 -18.23
N TYR A 103 0.54 -2.11 -17.82
CA TYR A 103 0.00 -1.70 -16.52
C TYR A 103 -1.38 -1.05 -16.58
N GLN A 104 -1.90 -0.76 -17.78
CA GLN A 104 -3.25 -0.23 -17.93
C GLN A 104 -4.29 -1.26 -17.49
N ARG A 105 -5.18 -0.83 -16.59
CA ARG A 105 -6.30 -1.65 -16.05
C ARG A 105 -5.84 -3.03 -15.56
N HIS A 106 -4.64 -3.08 -14.97
CA HIS A 106 -3.94 -4.32 -14.67
C HIS A 106 -4.08 -4.78 -13.22
N PHE A 107 -4.26 -3.87 -12.25
CA PHE A 107 -4.16 -4.23 -10.83
C PHE A 107 -5.52 -4.49 -10.20
N ASP A 108 -5.67 -5.66 -9.59
CA ASP A 108 -6.89 -6.08 -8.91
C ASP A 108 -7.04 -5.34 -7.57
N VAL A 109 -5.91 -5.07 -6.88
CA VAL A 109 -5.87 -4.27 -5.66
C VAL A 109 -4.71 -3.27 -5.72
N ILE A 110 -4.95 -2.01 -5.37
CA ILE A 110 -3.91 -0.99 -5.21
C ILE A 110 -3.81 -0.61 -3.73
N ILE A 111 -2.63 -0.76 -3.16
CA ILE A 111 -2.36 -0.50 -1.75
C ILE A 111 -1.34 0.61 -1.58
N SER A 112 -1.37 1.24 -0.40
CA SER A 112 -0.39 2.25 -0.02
C SER A 112 -0.38 2.47 1.50
N ARG A 113 0.72 3.01 2.01
CA ARG A 113 0.86 3.46 3.40
C ARG A 113 1.71 4.72 3.48
N ALA A 114 1.17 5.78 4.10
CA ALA A 114 1.89 7.03 4.39
C ALA A 114 2.51 7.73 3.15
N VAL A 115 1.77 7.80 2.03
CA VAL A 115 2.25 8.39 0.77
C VAL A 115 1.57 9.71 0.43
N ALA A 116 0.24 9.70 0.30
CA ALA A 116 -0.53 10.88 -0.09
C ALA A 116 -1.99 10.77 0.43
N ARG A 117 -2.78 11.82 0.22
CA ARG A 117 -4.23 11.84 0.48
C ARG A 117 -4.96 10.85 -0.47
N ILE A 118 -6.12 10.33 -0.06
CA ILE A 118 -6.92 9.31 -0.78
C ILE A 118 -7.22 9.78 -2.20
N GLY A 119 -7.75 11.00 -2.36
CA GLY A 119 -8.11 11.54 -3.68
C GLY A 119 -6.92 11.61 -4.65
N VAL A 120 -5.74 11.95 -4.13
CA VAL A 120 -4.48 12.00 -4.90
C VAL A 120 -4.03 10.59 -5.31
N LEU A 121 -4.04 9.62 -4.39
CA LEU A 121 -3.69 8.23 -4.70
C LEU A 121 -4.62 7.63 -5.76
N VAL A 122 -5.93 7.91 -5.64
CA VAL A 122 -6.93 7.47 -6.60
C VAL A 122 -6.70 8.12 -7.96
N GLU A 123 -6.48 9.43 -8.03
CA GLU A 123 -6.20 10.15 -9.27
C GLU A 123 -4.99 9.57 -10.00
N TRP A 124 -3.86 9.45 -9.30
CA TRP A 124 -2.60 8.96 -9.87
C TRP A 124 -2.65 7.54 -10.44
N SER A 125 -3.59 6.71 -9.95
CA SER A 125 -3.56 5.27 -10.22
C SER A 125 -4.86 4.72 -10.81
N ARG A 126 -5.88 5.57 -11.02
CA ARG A 126 -7.17 5.17 -11.59
C ARG A 126 -7.04 4.41 -12.93
N PRO A 127 -6.18 4.82 -13.88
CA PRO A 127 -6.03 4.10 -15.14
C PRO A 127 -5.38 2.72 -14.97
N LEU A 128 -4.66 2.49 -13.87
CA LEU A 128 -3.96 1.24 -13.56
C LEU A 128 -4.88 0.20 -12.89
N LEU A 129 -5.94 0.65 -12.22
CA LEU A 129 -6.88 -0.21 -11.52
C LEU A 129 -7.69 -1.05 -12.52
N ALA A 130 -7.75 -2.37 -12.30
CA ALA A 130 -8.55 -3.28 -13.10
C ALA A 130 -10.07 -2.99 -12.99
N PRO A 131 -10.89 -3.46 -13.95
CA PRO A 131 -12.34 -3.50 -13.77
C PRO A 131 -12.69 -4.25 -12.47
N ASN A 132 -13.58 -3.67 -11.66
CA ASN A 132 -13.95 -4.18 -10.33
C ASN A 132 -12.80 -4.26 -9.30
N GLY A 133 -11.65 -3.67 -9.61
CA GLY A 133 -10.55 -3.56 -8.66
C GLY A 133 -10.88 -2.62 -7.49
N SER A 134 -10.11 -2.73 -6.43
CA SER A 134 -10.28 -1.91 -5.23
C SER A 134 -8.96 -1.27 -4.76
N TYR A 135 -9.10 -0.25 -3.93
CA TYR A 135 -8.02 0.34 -3.18
C TYR A 135 -8.06 -0.12 -1.74
N ALA A 136 -6.90 -0.25 -1.11
CA ALA A 136 -6.81 -0.42 0.33
C ALA A 136 -5.60 0.35 0.90
N PHE A 137 -5.89 1.41 1.66
CA PHE A 137 -4.88 2.31 2.19
C PHE A 137 -4.79 2.21 3.71
N LEU A 138 -3.57 2.04 4.22
CA LEU A 138 -3.28 2.09 5.65
C LEU A 138 -3.13 3.54 6.09
N LYS A 139 -4.03 3.98 6.96
CA LYS A 139 -4.21 5.36 7.44
C LYS A 139 -4.39 5.40 8.95
N GLY A 140 -4.45 6.59 9.53
CA GLY A 140 -4.80 6.78 10.94
C GLY A 140 -5.16 8.24 11.23
N GLY A 141 -5.77 8.46 12.40
CA GLY A 141 -6.29 9.77 12.81
C GLY A 141 -7.63 10.13 12.14
N ASP A 142 -8.01 11.41 12.23
CA ASP A 142 -9.23 11.94 11.59
C ASP A 142 -9.03 12.09 10.08
N LEU A 143 -9.91 11.44 9.31
CA LEU A 143 -9.89 11.40 7.84
C LEU A 143 -11.13 12.05 7.22
N THR A 144 -11.95 12.73 8.03
CA THR A 144 -13.24 13.28 7.61
C THR A 144 -13.11 14.20 6.40
N GLU A 145 -12.18 15.16 6.45
CA GLU A 145 -11.92 16.09 5.35
C GLU A 145 -11.34 15.36 4.13
N GLU A 146 -10.36 14.47 4.34
CA GLU A 146 -9.69 13.74 3.26
C GLU A 146 -10.67 12.85 2.47
N ILE A 147 -11.61 12.20 3.16
CA ILE A 147 -12.66 11.37 2.55
C ILE A 147 -13.68 12.25 1.81
N ALA A 148 -14.08 13.39 2.38
CA ALA A 148 -15.00 14.33 1.73
C ALA A 148 -14.42 14.86 0.41
N GLU A 149 -13.17 15.32 0.43
CA GLU A 149 -12.45 15.76 -0.77
C GLU A 149 -12.37 14.66 -1.84
N ALA A 150 -12.00 13.43 -1.43
CA ALA A 150 -11.89 12.32 -2.36
C ALA A 150 -13.22 12.00 -3.07
N ARG A 151 -14.35 12.08 -2.35
CA ARG A 151 -15.69 11.89 -2.92
C ARG A 151 -16.08 13.01 -3.88
N THR A 152 -15.71 14.25 -3.57
CA THR A 152 -15.95 15.40 -4.44
C THR A 152 -15.11 15.32 -5.72
N GLN A 153 -13.83 14.96 -5.60
CA GLN A 153 -12.91 14.83 -6.75
C GLN A 153 -13.28 13.65 -7.66
N HIS A 154 -13.78 12.55 -7.07
CA HIS A 154 -14.06 11.31 -7.78
C HIS A 154 -15.51 10.88 -7.61
N PRO A 155 -16.45 11.44 -8.41
CA PRO A 155 -17.83 10.99 -8.41
C PRO A 155 -17.94 9.47 -8.64
N GLY A 156 -18.75 8.78 -7.84
CA GLY A 156 -18.88 7.32 -7.87
C GLY A 156 -17.83 6.55 -7.06
N LEU A 157 -16.89 7.24 -6.40
CA LEU A 157 -15.99 6.61 -5.44
C LEU A 157 -16.72 6.30 -4.13
N VAL A 158 -16.93 5.02 -3.87
CA VAL A 158 -17.40 4.53 -2.58
C VAL A 158 -16.19 4.34 -1.68
N VAL A 159 -16.16 5.10 -0.58
CA VAL A 159 -15.11 5.05 0.45
C VAL A 159 -15.68 4.46 1.73
N THR A 160 -15.03 3.40 2.24
CA THR A 160 -15.37 2.74 3.50
C THR A 160 -14.17 2.84 4.45
N GLU A 161 -14.42 3.35 5.65
CA GLU A 161 -13.46 3.46 6.72
C GLU A 161 -13.64 2.30 7.70
N THR A 162 -12.59 1.52 7.90
CA THR A 162 -12.59 0.39 8.83
C THR A 162 -11.54 0.62 9.92
N PRO A 163 -11.96 0.94 11.16
CA PRO A 163 -11.06 0.94 12.31
C PRO A 163 -10.43 -0.45 12.48
N ILE A 164 -9.12 -0.50 12.71
CA ILE A 164 -8.41 -1.77 12.89
C ILE A 164 -7.91 -1.93 14.32
N SER A 165 -8.02 -3.15 14.82
CA SER A 165 -7.52 -3.53 16.14
C SER A 165 -6.72 -4.82 16.05
N CYS A 166 -5.72 -4.93 16.93
CA CYS A 166 -4.89 -6.11 17.07
C CYS A 166 -4.78 -6.48 18.56
N PHE A 167 -5.15 -7.73 18.88
CA PHE A 167 -5.08 -8.22 20.26
C PHE A 167 -3.63 -8.19 20.74
N GLY A 168 -3.41 -7.67 21.95
CA GLY A 168 -2.06 -7.53 22.53
C GLY A 168 -1.28 -6.31 22.01
N ILE A 169 -1.83 -5.49 21.11
CA ILE A 169 -1.17 -4.29 20.59
C ILE A 169 -2.13 -3.09 20.68
N PRO A 170 -2.24 -2.46 21.87
CA PRO A 170 -3.20 -1.37 22.11
C PRO A 170 -3.00 -0.16 21.19
N SER A 171 -1.79 0.04 20.67
CA SER A 171 -1.44 1.16 19.79
C SER A 171 -2.29 1.24 18.51
N PHE A 172 -2.85 0.12 18.05
CA PHE A 172 -3.78 0.12 16.92
C PHE A 172 -5.07 0.88 17.23
N THR A 173 -5.58 0.74 18.45
CA THR A 173 -6.77 1.45 18.91
C THR A 173 -6.44 2.87 19.32
N THR A 174 -5.37 3.08 20.10
CA THR A 174 -5.03 4.42 20.62
C THR A 174 -4.56 5.38 19.54
N ASP A 175 -3.86 4.90 18.50
CA ASP A 175 -3.42 5.73 17.37
C ASP A 175 -4.49 5.84 16.28
N GLU A 176 -5.71 5.37 16.56
CA GLU A 176 -6.84 5.34 15.63
C GLU A 176 -6.44 4.81 14.25
N LYS A 177 -5.77 3.65 14.20
CA LYS A 177 -5.36 3.08 12.91
C LYS A 177 -6.58 2.58 12.14
N LYS A 178 -6.57 2.79 10.83
CA LYS A 178 -7.70 2.49 9.96
C LYS A 178 -7.22 1.94 8.62
N ILE A 179 -8.04 1.08 8.03
CA ILE A 179 -7.95 0.73 6.62
C ILE A 179 -9.06 1.48 5.89
N ILE A 180 -8.67 2.25 4.89
CA ILE A 180 -9.60 2.89 3.95
C ILE A 180 -9.66 2.01 2.71
N THR A 181 -10.82 1.41 2.46
CA THR A 181 -11.07 0.73 1.20
C THR A 181 -11.86 1.64 0.27
N CYS A 182 -11.48 1.68 -1.00
CA CYS A 182 -12.22 2.44 -2.00
C CYS A 182 -12.54 1.58 -3.21
N ARG A 183 -13.73 1.76 -3.78
CA ARG A 183 -14.17 1.09 -5.02
C ARG A 183 -15.06 2.04 -5.82
N PHE A 184 -15.09 1.86 -7.13
CA PHE A 184 -15.99 2.60 -7.98
C PHE A 184 -17.27 1.79 -8.22
N SER A 185 -18.42 2.44 -8.00
CA SER A 185 -19.75 1.93 -8.35
C SER A 185 -20.08 2.16 -9.81
#